data_AF-A0A7C3LH90-F1
#
_entry.id   AF-A0A7C3LH90-F1
#
_cell.length_a   1.000
_cell.length_b   1.000
_cell.length_c   1.000
_cell.angle_alpha   90.00
_cell.angle_beta   90.00
_cell.angle_gamma   90.00
#
_symmetry.space_group_name_H-M   'P 1'
#
loop_
_entity.id
_entity.type
_entity.pdbx_description
1 polymer ?
#
loop_
_entity_poly.entity_id
_entity_poly.type
_entity_poly.pdbx_seq_one_letter_code
_entity_poly.pdbx_strand_id
1 'polypeptide(L)'
;MVALALAMSAAQAATLLDSDFSKGSTGWVLTEPAQLLDPKTAGVAQVLSLTQHEGSQTGIAWTELRQKVDSFSFIADIRIRFSSELTAETGGDPNCPADGAALIFAPVETDAIGGGGGGLGLTGGTIETFSSFVINTWRGAGNGNDTER
;
A
#
# COMPACT_ATOMS: atom_id res chain seq x y z
N MET A 1 -28.23 44.65 -18.87
CA MET A 1 -28.63 43.23 -18.66
C MET A 1 -27.35 42.41 -18.58
N VAL A 2 -26.97 41.94 -17.40
CA VAL A 2 -25.80 41.08 -17.20
C VAL A 2 -26.34 39.67 -16.97
N ALA A 3 -26.05 38.76 -17.90
CA ALA A 3 -26.41 37.36 -17.78
C ALA A 3 -25.48 36.70 -16.76
N LEU A 4 -26.05 36.26 -15.64
CA LEU A 4 -25.36 35.48 -14.62
C LEU A 4 -25.18 34.06 -15.19
N ALA A 5 -23.99 33.76 -15.71
CA ALA A 5 -23.63 32.41 -16.13
C ALA A 5 -23.51 31.53 -14.89
N LEU A 6 -24.54 30.72 -14.64
CA LEU A 6 -24.50 29.61 -13.69
C LEU A 6 -23.42 28.64 -14.19
N ALA A 7 -22.25 28.68 -13.56
CA ALA A 7 -21.26 27.63 -13.69
C ALA A 7 -21.87 26.36 -13.08
N MET A 8 -22.51 25.55 -13.93
CA MET A 8 -22.79 24.16 -13.61
C MET A 8 -21.46 23.44 -13.50
N SER A 9 -20.90 23.45 -12.30
CA SER A 9 -19.95 22.43 -11.89
C SER A 9 -20.67 21.10 -12.04
N ALA A 10 -20.36 20.38 -13.12
CA ALA A 10 -20.73 18.98 -13.23
C ALA A 10 -20.02 18.28 -12.07
N ALA A 11 -20.78 17.84 -11.07
CA ALA A 11 -20.28 16.92 -10.07
C ALA A 11 -19.81 15.68 -10.83
N GLN A 12 -18.50 15.54 -11.04
CA GLN A 12 -17.95 14.28 -11.53
C GLN A 12 -18.38 13.20 -10.55
N ALA A 13 -19.09 12.19 -11.06
CA ALA A 13 -19.49 11.05 -10.26
C ALA A 13 -18.22 10.45 -9.61
N ALA A 14 -18.28 10.19 -8.31
CA ALA A 14 -17.19 9.55 -7.60
C ALA A 14 -16.83 8.24 -8.31
N THR A 15 -15.57 8.08 -8.72
CA THR A 15 -15.10 6.81 -9.23
C THR A 15 -14.90 5.87 -8.05
N LEU A 16 -15.70 4.81 -7.99
CA LEU A 16 -15.48 3.75 -7.03
C LEU A 16 -14.30 2.90 -7.51
N LEU A 17 -13.23 2.89 -6.74
CA LEU A 17 -12.16 1.92 -6.89
C LEU A 17 -12.55 0.67 -6.10
N ASP A 18 -12.79 -0.44 -6.79
CA ASP A 18 -13.04 -1.70 -6.12
C ASP A 18 -11.73 -2.26 -5.58
N SER A 19 -11.58 -2.23 -4.26
CA SER A 19 -10.49 -2.87 -3.53
C SER A 19 -10.97 -4.13 -2.80
N ASP A 20 -12.16 -4.66 -3.15
CA ASP A 20 -12.59 -5.98 -2.72
C ASP A 20 -11.95 -7.05 -3.61
N PHE A 21 -10.89 -7.65 -3.09
CA PHE A 21 -10.19 -8.73 -3.77
C PHE A 21 -10.92 -10.07 -3.69
N SER A 22 -12.18 -10.14 -3.21
CA SER A 22 -12.97 -11.38 -3.12
C SER A 22 -13.21 -12.08 -4.47
N LYS A 23 -13.09 -11.34 -5.58
CA LYS A 23 -13.32 -11.82 -6.95
C LYS A 23 -12.06 -11.83 -7.81
N GLY A 24 -10.88 -11.62 -7.21
CA GLY A 24 -9.61 -11.49 -7.92
C GLY A 24 -9.05 -10.06 -7.92
N SER A 25 -8.00 -9.84 -8.72
CA SER A 25 -7.25 -8.57 -8.79
C SER A 25 -7.43 -7.84 -10.13
N THR A 26 -8.56 -8.05 -10.82
CA THR A 26 -8.82 -7.37 -12.09
C THR A 26 -8.78 -5.85 -11.88
N GLY A 27 -8.04 -5.13 -12.73
CA GLY A 27 -7.83 -3.68 -12.57
C GLY A 27 -6.74 -3.30 -11.56
N TRP A 28 -5.98 -4.28 -11.07
CA TRP A 28 -4.83 -4.09 -10.18
C TRP A 28 -3.60 -4.81 -10.71
N VAL A 29 -2.47 -4.12 -10.65
CA VAL A 29 -1.15 -4.69 -10.84
C VAL A 29 -0.58 -5.04 -9.47
N LEU A 30 -0.16 -6.30 -9.31
CA LEU A 30 0.51 -6.79 -8.12
C LEU A 30 1.99 -7.01 -8.46
N THR A 31 2.87 -6.49 -7.62
CA THR A 31 4.32 -6.70 -7.76
C THR A 31 4.82 -7.61 -6.67
N GLU A 32 5.54 -8.65 -7.08
CA GLU A 32 6.15 -9.65 -6.20
C GLU A 32 6.82 -8.98 -4.99
N PRO A 33 6.59 -9.47 -3.76
CA PRO A 33 5.86 -10.69 -3.41
C PRO A 33 4.33 -10.52 -3.22
N ALA A 34 3.72 -9.42 -3.67
CA ALA A 34 2.29 -9.19 -3.48
C ALA A 34 1.45 -10.24 -4.24
N GLN A 35 0.51 -10.88 -3.53
CA GLN A 35 -0.34 -11.92 -4.10
C GLN A 35 -1.72 -11.98 -3.44
N LEU A 36 -2.68 -12.60 -4.11
CA LEU A 36 -3.97 -12.94 -3.51
C LEU A 36 -3.88 -14.27 -2.77
N LEU A 37 -4.22 -14.26 -1.49
CA LEU A 37 -4.33 -15.49 -0.71
C LEU A 37 -5.71 -16.10 -0.88
N ASP A 38 -5.75 -17.36 -1.32
CA ASP A 38 -7.01 -18.11 -1.46
C ASP A 38 -7.65 -18.34 -0.07
N PRO A 39 -8.96 -18.09 0.06
CA PRO A 39 -9.74 -18.44 1.24
C PRO A 39 -9.47 -19.82 1.83
N LYS A 40 -9.25 -20.81 0.96
CA LYS A 40 -9.11 -22.21 1.34
C LYS A 40 -7.80 -22.50 2.07
N THR A 41 -6.75 -21.74 1.78
CA THR A 41 -5.45 -21.85 2.47
C THR A 41 -5.37 -20.98 3.71
N ALA A 42 -6.15 -19.90 3.80
CA ALA A 42 -6.04 -18.91 4.87
C ALA A 42 -7.23 -18.88 5.87
N GLY A 43 -8.32 -19.61 5.60
CA GLY A 43 -9.52 -19.65 6.45
C GLY A 43 -10.27 -18.32 6.53
N VAL A 44 -10.07 -17.42 5.55
CA VAL A 44 -10.63 -16.05 5.49
C VAL A 44 -11.20 -15.76 4.10
N ALA A 45 -11.87 -14.63 3.88
CA ALA A 45 -12.17 -14.17 2.51
C ALA A 45 -10.86 -13.99 1.71
N GLN A 46 -10.93 -13.96 0.37
CA GLN A 46 -9.74 -13.74 -0.46
C GLN A 46 -9.19 -12.35 -0.12
N VAL A 47 -7.90 -12.31 0.26
CA VAL A 47 -7.24 -11.07 0.70
C VAL A 47 -6.01 -10.81 -0.13
N LEU A 48 -5.75 -9.55 -0.41
CA LEU A 48 -4.45 -9.10 -0.90
C LEU A 48 -3.43 -9.19 0.24
N SER A 49 -2.37 -9.96 0.02
CA SER A 49 -1.19 -10.02 0.88
C SER A 49 -0.05 -9.32 0.18
N LEU A 50 0.40 -8.19 0.73
CA LEU A 50 1.55 -7.45 0.19
C LEU A 50 2.85 -8.18 0.50
N THR A 51 2.99 -8.69 1.72
CA THR A 51 4.12 -9.51 2.14
C THR A 51 3.61 -10.82 2.73
N GLN A 52 4.47 -11.81 2.75
CA GLN A 52 4.36 -13.03 3.52
C GLN A 52 5.20 -12.90 4.78
N HIS A 53 5.09 -13.91 5.64
CA HIS A 53 5.84 -13.97 6.87
C HIS A 53 7.32 -14.37 6.60
N GLU A 54 8.03 -13.53 5.84
CA GLU A 54 9.42 -13.74 5.44
C GLU A 54 10.20 -12.43 5.54
N GLY A 55 11.51 -12.54 5.79
CA GLY A 55 12.39 -11.38 5.86
C GLY A 55 12.59 -10.72 4.49
N SER A 56 12.91 -9.42 4.50
CA SER A 56 13.33 -8.66 3.29
C SER A 56 12.31 -8.63 2.15
N GLN A 57 11.03 -8.53 2.48
CA GLN A 57 9.96 -8.44 1.50
C GLN A 57 9.40 -7.02 1.36
N THR A 58 9.04 -6.64 0.14
CA THR A 58 8.37 -5.36 -0.16
C THR A 58 7.43 -5.58 -1.33
N GLY A 59 6.17 -5.91 -1.05
CA GLY A 59 5.16 -6.08 -2.09
C GLY A 59 4.29 -4.85 -2.22
N ILE A 60 3.89 -4.58 -3.46
CA ILE A 60 3.16 -3.38 -3.83
C ILE A 60 1.99 -3.79 -4.73
N ALA A 61 0.86 -3.11 -4.55
CA ALA A 61 -0.26 -3.18 -5.46
C ALA A 61 -0.69 -1.77 -5.86
N TRP A 62 -0.98 -1.57 -7.14
CA TRP A 62 -1.59 -0.34 -7.64
C TRP A 62 -2.68 -0.64 -8.64
N THR A 63 -3.64 0.27 -8.77
CA THR A 63 -4.69 0.13 -9.76
C THR A 63 -4.17 0.44 -11.17
N GLU A 64 -4.69 -0.28 -12.17
CA GLU A 64 -4.51 0.07 -13.58
C GLU A 64 -5.21 1.38 -13.95
N LEU A 65 -6.17 1.82 -13.13
CA LEU A 65 -6.86 3.08 -13.31
C LEU A 65 -5.94 4.26 -12.97
N ARG A 66 -5.41 4.87 -14.02
CA ARG A 66 -4.47 5.99 -13.98
C ARG A 66 -5.19 7.32 -14.17
N GLN A 67 -5.58 7.95 -13.06
CA GLN A 67 -6.25 9.26 -13.10
C GLN A 67 -5.89 10.17 -11.92
N LYS A 68 -6.08 11.48 -12.12
CA LYS A 68 -5.95 12.47 -11.05
C LYS A 68 -7.07 12.28 -10.02
N VAL A 69 -6.71 12.34 -8.74
CA VAL A 69 -7.64 12.23 -7.61
C VAL A 69 -7.71 13.59 -6.91
N ASP A 70 -8.79 14.35 -7.15
CA ASP A 70 -8.97 15.66 -6.52
C ASP A 70 -9.40 15.55 -5.05
N SER A 71 -10.12 14.48 -4.69
CA SER A 71 -10.47 14.12 -3.31
C SER A 71 -10.72 12.61 -3.23
N PHE A 72 -10.56 12.03 -2.04
CA PHE A 72 -10.78 10.60 -1.83
C PHE A 72 -11.41 10.31 -0.46
N SER A 73 -12.01 9.13 -0.35
CA SER A 73 -12.41 8.51 0.90
C SER A 73 -12.15 7.02 0.76
N PHE A 74 -11.65 6.39 1.82
CA PHE A 74 -11.37 4.96 1.80
C PHE A 74 -11.76 4.32 3.13
N ILE A 75 -12.09 3.04 3.05
CA ILE A 75 -12.26 2.15 4.21
C ILE A 75 -11.38 0.95 3.91
N ALA A 76 -10.49 0.61 4.84
CA ALA A 76 -9.57 -0.50 4.68
C ALA A 76 -9.48 -1.30 5.98
N ASP A 77 -9.63 -2.61 5.87
CA ASP A 77 -9.32 -3.57 6.93
C ASP A 77 -7.90 -4.09 6.72
N ILE A 78 -6.96 -3.59 7.53
CA ILE A 78 -5.55 -3.95 7.41
C ILE A 78 -5.18 -4.92 8.53
N ARG A 79 -4.55 -6.04 8.15
CA ARG A 79 -4.04 -7.05 9.10
C ARG A 79 -2.54 -7.17 8.99
N ILE A 80 -1.84 -6.87 10.07
CA ILE A 80 -0.40 -7.06 10.20
C ILE A 80 -0.21 -8.33 11.05
N ARG A 81 0.30 -9.40 10.42
CA ARG A 81 0.51 -10.70 11.10
C ARG A 81 1.98 -10.88 11.45
N PHE A 82 2.21 -11.34 12.66
CA PHE A 82 3.52 -11.64 13.22
C PHE A 82 3.60 -13.13 13.58
N SER A 83 4.81 -13.68 13.52
CA SER A 83 5.20 -14.99 14.04
C SER A 83 6.55 -14.81 14.71
N SER A 84 6.69 -15.40 15.89
CA SER A 84 7.90 -15.36 16.71
C SER A 84 9.07 -16.16 16.13
N GLU A 85 8.81 -17.00 15.13
CA GLU A 85 9.81 -17.90 14.55
C GLU A 85 10.77 -17.15 13.61
N LEU A 86 10.25 -16.24 12.77
CA LEU A 86 11.05 -15.48 11.80
C LEU A 86 12.02 -14.50 12.47
N THR A 87 11.64 -13.96 13.62
CA THR A 87 12.48 -13.06 14.42
C THR A 87 13.71 -13.75 15.01
N ALA A 88 13.62 -15.05 15.31
CA ALA A 88 14.78 -15.82 15.76
C ALA A 88 15.79 -16.10 14.64
N GLU A 89 15.32 -16.27 13.40
CA GLU A 89 16.17 -16.57 12.23
C GLU A 89 16.81 -15.32 11.60
N THR A 90 16.13 -14.18 11.68
CA THR A 90 16.58 -12.91 11.07
C THR A 90 17.28 -11.96 12.05
N GLY A 91 17.40 -12.34 13.32
CA GLY A 91 18.01 -11.52 14.38
C GLY A 91 17.13 -10.33 14.82
N GLY A 92 15.88 -10.25 14.37
CA GLY A 92 14.94 -9.21 14.77
C GLY A 92 14.36 -9.45 16.17
N ASP A 93 13.92 -8.38 16.84
CA ASP A 93 13.22 -8.51 18.12
C ASP A 93 11.93 -9.33 17.91
N PRO A 94 11.76 -10.48 18.61
CA PRO A 94 10.56 -11.31 18.54
C PRO A 94 9.27 -10.63 19.00
N ASN A 95 9.31 -9.37 19.39
CA ASN A 95 8.13 -8.57 19.71
C ASN A 95 7.97 -7.34 18.81
N CYS A 96 8.80 -7.17 17.77
CA CYS A 96 8.78 -6.00 16.91
C CYS A 96 8.28 -6.34 15.49
N PRO A 97 6.98 -6.22 15.20
CA PRO A 97 6.49 -6.35 13.84
C PRO A 97 7.11 -5.25 12.97
N ALA A 98 7.72 -5.61 11.84
CA ALA A 98 8.35 -4.67 10.91
C ALA A 98 7.94 -4.97 9.46
N ASP A 99 7.91 -4.00 8.55
CA ASP A 99 8.17 -2.56 8.78
C ASP A 99 6.87 -1.74 8.88
N GLY A 100 5.78 -2.26 8.29
CA GLY A 100 4.48 -1.60 8.27
C GLY A 100 3.79 -1.72 6.92
N ALA A 101 2.88 -0.78 6.63
CA ALA A 101 2.20 -0.65 5.34
C ALA A 101 1.90 0.82 5.03
N ALA A 102 1.78 1.15 3.74
CA ALA A 102 1.41 2.49 3.29
C ALA A 102 0.39 2.46 2.16
N LEU A 103 -0.55 3.41 2.19
CA LEU A 103 -1.39 3.79 1.05
C LEU A 103 -0.79 5.05 0.42
N ILE A 104 -0.65 5.07 -0.90
CA ILE A 104 0.12 6.09 -1.63
C ILE A 104 -0.72 6.67 -2.77
N PHE A 105 -0.70 8.00 -2.87
CA PHE A 105 -1.13 8.75 -4.03
C PHE A 105 0.10 9.37 -4.69
N ALA A 106 0.43 8.90 -5.89
CA ALA A 106 1.60 9.31 -6.65
C ALA A 106 1.20 9.82 -8.05
N PRO A 107 2.11 10.51 -8.78
CA PRO A 107 1.90 10.88 -10.17
C PRO A 107 1.50 9.69 -11.04
N VAL A 108 0.60 9.93 -11.99
CA VAL A 108 -0.04 8.90 -12.83
C VAL A 108 0.95 8.05 -13.65
N GLU A 109 2.10 8.62 -13.99
CA GLU A 109 3.15 7.94 -14.76
C GLU A 109 4.04 7.03 -13.91
N THR A 110 3.82 6.99 -12.59
CA THR A 110 4.66 6.25 -11.66
C THR A 110 4.29 4.77 -11.68
N ASP A 111 5.21 3.93 -12.17
CA ASP A 111 5.27 2.48 -11.94
C ASP A 111 6.38 2.10 -10.95
N ALA A 112 7.00 3.11 -10.37
CA ALA A 112 8.14 3.02 -9.48
C ALA A 112 7.80 2.39 -8.13
N ILE A 113 8.80 1.67 -7.61
CA ILE A 113 8.84 1.12 -6.27
C ILE A 113 9.81 1.99 -5.47
N GLY A 114 9.39 2.51 -4.32
CA GLY A 114 10.32 3.09 -3.34
C GLY A 114 11.19 2.02 -2.67
N GLY A 115 12.07 2.41 -1.76
CA GLY A 115 12.90 1.47 -1.00
C GLY A 115 12.07 0.64 -0.02
N GLY A 116 12.45 -0.63 0.15
CA GLY A 116 11.88 -1.52 1.16
C GLY A 116 12.26 -1.15 2.60
N GLY A 117 11.95 -2.03 3.56
CA GLY A 117 12.32 -1.80 4.95
C GLY A 117 11.56 -0.61 5.55
N GLY A 118 12.26 0.21 6.33
CA GLY A 118 11.74 1.48 6.85
C GLY A 118 11.35 2.51 5.79
N GLY A 119 11.68 2.28 4.51
CA GLY A 119 11.20 3.07 3.39
C GLY A 119 9.76 2.76 2.97
N LEU A 120 9.21 1.61 3.37
CA LEU A 120 7.81 1.18 3.12
C LEU A 120 7.36 1.27 1.64
N GLY A 121 8.29 1.14 0.70
CA GLY A 121 8.01 1.33 -0.73
C GLY A 121 7.77 2.79 -1.12
N LEU A 122 8.10 3.75 -0.25
CA LEU A 122 7.88 5.20 -0.41
C LEU A 122 9.16 5.96 -0.78
N THR A 123 10.21 5.78 0.02
CA THR A 123 11.42 6.62 -0.03
C THR A 123 12.65 5.80 -0.42
N GLY A 124 13.65 6.43 -1.04
CA GLY A 124 14.86 5.75 -1.51
C GLY A 124 14.72 5.06 -2.87
N GLY A 125 13.63 5.34 -3.61
CA GLY A 125 13.43 4.92 -5.00
C GLY A 125 13.09 6.10 -5.92
N THR A 126 12.40 5.83 -7.02
CA THR A 126 12.11 6.82 -8.09
C THR A 126 10.82 7.62 -7.90
N ILE A 127 10.07 7.41 -6.80
CA ILE A 127 8.89 8.21 -6.46
C ILE A 127 9.33 9.52 -5.78
N GLU A 128 9.34 10.62 -6.53
CA GLU A 128 9.81 11.92 -6.02
C GLU A 128 8.71 12.78 -5.37
N THR A 129 7.45 12.54 -5.74
CA THR A 129 6.31 13.32 -5.23
C THR A 129 5.18 12.37 -4.90
N PHE A 130 4.68 12.43 -3.67
CA PHE A 130 3.55 11.60 -3.25
C PHE A 130 2.83 12.20 -2.04
N SER A 131 1.63 11.70 -1.78
CA SER A 131 0.94 11.82 -0.49
C SER A 131 0.65 10.41 0.03
N SER A 132 0.84 10.16 1.32
CA SER A 132 0.69 8.82 1.88
C SER A 132 0.00 8.80 3.22
N PHE A 133 -0.69 7.69 3.49
CA PHE A 133 -1.11 7.28 4.82
C PHE A 133 -0.27 6.06 5.24
N VAL A 134 0.37 6.11 6.39
CA VAL A 134 1.35 5.11 6.82
C VAL A 134 0.93 4.49 8.15
N ILE A 135 0.95 3.16 8.19
CA ILE A 135 0.92 2.37 9.42
C ILE A 135 2.34 1.85 9.63
N ASN A 136 3.09 2.52 10.51
CA ASN A 136 4.45 2.15 10.83
C ASN A 136 4.48 1.24 12.07
N THR A 137 5.12 0.08 11.96
CA THR A 137 5.29 -0.84 13.08
C THR A 137 6.74 -0.94 13.58
N TRP A 138 7.71 -0.35 12.85
CA TRP A 138 9.11 -0.37 13.19
C TRP A 138 9.67 1.04 13.49
N ARG A 139 10.45 1.15 14.59
CA ARG A 139 11.00 2.43 15.05
C ARG A 139 11.94 3.11 14.04
N GLY A 140 12.56 2.34 13.14
CA GLY A 140 13.44 2.85 12.09
C GLY A 140 12.74 3.30 10.81
N ALA A 141 11.41 3.16 10.69
CA ALA A 141 10.70 3.64 9.50
C ALA A 141 10.53 5.17 9.56
N GLY A 142 11.29 5.86 8.71
CA GLY A 142 11.34 7.32 8.62
C GLY A 142 12.73 7.89 8.92
N ASN A 143 13.51 8.17 7.86
CA ASN A 143 14.76 8.95 7.90
C ASN A 143 15.88 8.45 8.85
N GLY A 144 15.82 7.22 9.34
CA GLY A 144 16.89 6.62 10.15
C GLY A 144 17.84 5.79 9.29
N ASN A 145 19.14 5.99 9.45
CA ASN A 145 20.18 5.22 8.78
C ASN A 145 19.98 3.72 9.04
N ASP A 146 20.25 2.89 8.02
CA ASP A 146 20.16 1.41 8.01
C ASP A 146 20.97 0.67 9.10
N THR A 147 21.55 1.37 10.06
CA THR A 147 22.51 0.86 11.06
C THR A 147 21.88 0.38 12.37
N GLU A 148 20.55 0.37 12.52
CA GLU A 148 19.87 -0.18 13.71
C GLU A 148 19.13 -1.50 13.41
N ARG A 149 19.85 -2.45 12.78
CA ARG A 149 19.49 -3.88 12.79
C ARG A 149 20.35 -4.63 13.80
#